data_AF-A0A7V8XFW0-F1
#
_entry.id   AF-A0A7V8XFW0-F1
#
_cell.length_a   1.000
_cell.length_b   1.000
_cell.length_c   1.000
_cell.angle_alpha   90.00
_cell.angle_beta   90.00
_cell.angle_gamma   90.00
#
_symmetry.space_group_name_H-M   'P 1'
#
loop_
_entity.id
_entity.type
_entity.pdbx_description
1 polymer ?
#
loop_
_entity_poly.entity_id
_entity_poly.type
_entity_poly.pdbx_seq_one_letter_code
_entity_poly.pdbx_strand_id
1 'polypeptide(L)'
;MEIEPYRQSVHDEVMTSALVRAAASLVDDLLDRLLLGDDRVTTAAEGKRLLDRDDDLEQVTDRIQRFVALATPAIRTLARGAKFTRVPWVLVASSTASTGITIRSGVQEVRVLASLVAHRIEQVTGSPPDPALVKKVTLELYLSPRREPTLSNLDLPIAKLVRRWLVRGVLGRDTRKAAGKALDAAERLDVARMLAGRAPAR
;
A
#
# COMPACT_ATOMS: atom_id res chain seq x y z
N MET A 1 8.81 29.37 -29.74
CA MET A 1 8.33 29.60 -28.37
C MET A 1 7.76 28.28 -27.88
N GLU A 2 8.62 27.42 -27.32
CA GLU A 2 8.26 26.07 -26.86
C GLU A 2 7.60 26.14 -25.48
N ILE A 3 6.27 26.19 -25.45
CA ILE A 3 5.46 26.19 -24.21
C ILE A 3 5.11 24.74 -23.77
N GLU A 4 5.29 23.77 -24.67
CA GLU A 4 4.88 22.38 -24.50
C GLU A 4 5.64 21.59 -23.41
N PRO A 5 6.99 21.66 -23.28
CA PRO A 5 7.70 20.84 -22.30
C PRO A 5 7.45 21.28 -20.85
N TYR A 6 7.25 22.60 -20.62
CA TYR A 6 6.93 23.15 -19.30
C TYR A 6 5.52 22.77 -18.84
N ARG A 7 4.54 22.79 -19.74
CA ARG A 7 3.16 22.39 -19.43
C ARG A 7 3.06 20.91 -19.07
N GLN A 8 3.85 20.06 -19.73
CA GLN A 8 3.90 18.64 -19.44
C GLN A 8 4.57 18.33 -18.09
N SER A 9 5.67 19.00 -17.75
CA SER A 9 6.34 18.78 -16.45
C SER A 9 5.46 19.19 -15.26
N VAL A 10 4.77 20.33 -15.37
CA VAL A 10 3.84 20.81 -14.33
C VAL A 10 2.66 19.84 -14.20
N HIS A 11 2.12 19.34 -15.31
CA HIS A 11 1.03 18.37 -15.29
C HIS A 11 1.47 17.04 -14.64
N ASP A 12 2.67 16.54 -14.94
CA ASP A 12 3.19 15.30 -14.36
C ASP A 12 3.47 15.44 -12.86
N GLU A 13 3.95 16.59 -12.41
CA GLU A 13 4.16 16.90 -10.99
C GLU A 13 2.84 17.01 -10.21
N VAL A 14 1.85 17.72 -10.77
CA VAL A 14 0.50 17.83 -10.20
C VAL A 14 -0.19 16.46 -10.14
N MET A 15 -0.06 15.65 -11.19
CA MET A 15 -0.58 14.28 -11.23
C MET A 15 0.08 13.41 -10.15
N THR A 16 1.40 13.51 -9.99
CA THR A 16 2.16 12.75 -9.00
C THR A 16 1.75 13.12 -7.58
N SER A 17 1.62 14.41 -7.27
CA SER A 17 1.18 14.89 -5.96
C SER A 17 -0.27 14.53 -5.65
N ALA A 18 -1.17 14.62 -6.63
CA ALA A 18 -2.58 14.20 -6.50
C ALA A 18 -2.69 12.69 -6.24
N LEU A 19 -1.90 11.87 -6.93
CA LEU A 19 -1.90 10.42 -6.76
C LEU A 19 -1.35 10.00 -5.39
N VAL A 20 -0.27 10.64 -4.93
CA VAL A 20 0.28 10.44 -3.58
C VAL A 20 -0.74 10.84 -2.52
N ARG A 21 -1.42 11.99 -2.67
CA ARG A 21 -2.45 12.43 -1.73
C ARG A 21 -3.65 11.48 -1.70
N ALA A 22 -4.10 10.99 -2.86
CA ALA A 22 -5.20 10.04 -2.95
C ALA A 22 -4.84 8.70 -2.28
N ALA A 23 -3.61 8.22 -2.46
CA ALA A 23 -3.13 7.02 -1.78
C ALA A 23 -3.00 7.22 -0.26
N ALA A 24 -2.50 8.38 0.18
CA ALA A 24 -2.42 8.72 1.60
C ALA A 24 -3.82 8.68 2.24
N SER A 25 -4.79 9.38 1.64
CA SER A 25 -6.19 9.37 2.11
C SER A 25 -6.82 7.98 2.10
N LEU A 26 -6.55 7.16 1.07
CA LEU A 26 -7.02 5.78 1.00
C LEU A 26 -6.44 4.92 2.14
N VAL A 27 -5.14 5.06 2.41
CA VAL A 27 -4.47 4.31 3.50
C VAL A 27 -4.93 4.81 4.87
N ASP A 28 -5.09 6.11 5.06
CA ASP A 28 -5.59 6.68 6.31
C ASP A 28 -7.01 6.18 6.61
N ASP A 29 -7.94 6.34 5.67
CA ASP A 29 -9.33 5.87 5.82
C ASP A 29 -9.40 4.36 6.10
N LEU A 30 -8.59 3.57 5.39
CA LEU A 30 -8.53 2.12 5.56
C LEU A 30 -8.07 1.75 6.98
N LEU A 31 -6.98 2.35 7.43
CA LEU A 31 -6.33 1.98 8.68
C LEU A 31 -7.08 2.55 9.89
N ASP A 32 -7.66 3.74 9.79
CA ASP A 32 -8.50 4.30 10.85
C ASP A 32 -9.74 3.45 11.07
N ARG A 33 -10.39 2.97 10.00
CA ARG A 33 -11.53 2.05 10.11
C ARG A 33 -11.15 0.69 10.67
N LEU A 34 -10.00 0.16 10.28
CA LEU A 34 -9.48 -1.09 10.82
C LEU A 34 -9.24 -0.98 12.33
N LEU A 35 -8.66 0.12 12.79
CA LEU A 35 -8.37 0.35 14.20
C LEU A 35 -9.65 0.57 15.03
N LEU A 36 -10.75 0.96 14.38
CA LEU A 36 -12.07 1.08 14.98
C LEU A 36 -12.91 -0.20 14.87
N GLY A 37 -12.49 -1.17 14.06
CA GLY A 37 -13.25 -2.38 13.75
C GLY A 37 -12.79 -3.62 14.51
N ASP A 38 -13.66 -4.64 14.55
CA ASP A 38 -13.40 -5.90 15.25
C ASP A 38 -12.69 -6.98 14.40
N ASP A 39 -12.40 -6.69 13.13
CA ASP A 39 -11.71 -7.61 12.21
C ASP A 39 -10.21 -7.71 12.54
N ARG A 40 -9.90 -8.46 13.61
CA ARG A 40 -8.55 -8.69 14.12
C ARG A 40 -7.92 -9.91 13.46
N VAL A 41 -6.74 -9.72 12.88
CA VAL A 41 -5.86 -10.78 12.37
C VAL A 41 -4.79 -11.02 13.43
N THR A 42 -4.72 -12.24 13.93
CA THR A 42 -3.86 -12.57 15.09
C THR A 42 -2.58 -13.29 14.69
N THR A 43 -2.57 -13.94 13.52
CA THR A 43 -1.42 -14.71 13.04
C THR A 43 -1.14 -14.48 11.56
N ALA A 44 0.09 -14.74 11.12
CA ALA A 44 0.45 -14.67 9.70
C ALA A 44 -0.30 -15.72 8.87
N ALA A 45 -0.53 -16.90 9.44
CA ALA A 45 -1.28 -17.97 8.78
C ALA A 45 -2.74 -17.59 8.52
N GLU A 46 -3.40 -16.96 9.50
CA GLU A 46 -4.75 -16.40 9.35
C GLU A 46 -4.77 -15.31 8.28
N GLY A 47 -3.84 -14.35 8.34
CA GLY A 47 -3.73 -13.30 7.33
C GLY A 47 -3.58 -13.85 5.92
N LYS A 48 -2.75 -14.88 5.71
CA LYS A 48 -2.59 -15.54 4.41
C LYS A 48 -3.89 -16.17 3.91
N ARG A 49 -4.67 -16.81 4.79
CA ARG A 49 -5.98 -17.39 4.43
C ARG A 49 -6.98 -16.29 4.03
N LEU A 50 -6.95 -15.14 4.69
CA LEU A 50 -7.79 -13.99 4.33
C LEU A 50 -7.40 -13.40 2.98
N LEU A 51 -6.11 -13.34 2.64
CA LEU A 51 -5.66 -12.87 1.32
C LEU A 51 -6.04 -13.83 0.17
N ASP A 52 -6.32 -15.10 0.49
CA ASP A 52 -6.85 -16.06 -0.49
C ASP A 52 -8.37 -15.96 -0.66
N ARG A 53 -9.06 -15.29 0.25
CA ARG A 53 -10.48 -14.92 0.12
C ARG A 53 -10.56 -13.56 -0.57
N ASP A 54 -11.39 -13.48 -1.60
CA ASP A 54 -11.70 -12.21 -2.26
C ASP A 54 -12.69 -11.46 -1.37
N ASP A 55 -12.22 -10.93 -0.24
CA ASP A 55 -13.06 -10.24 0.74
C ASP A 55 -13.48 -8.88 0.18
N ASP A 56 -14.76 -8.55 0.37
CA ASP A 56 -15.35 -7.37 -0.24
C ASP A 56 -14.90 -6.07 0.44
N LEU A 57 -14.26 -5.20 -0.34
CA LEU A 57 -13.81 -3.87 0.08
C LEU A 57 -14.89 -2.79 -0.17
N GLU A 58 -16.18 -3.13 -0.12
CA GLU A 58 -17.31 -2.23 -0.40
C GLU A 58 -17.13 -0.85 0.23
N GLN A 59 -16.81 -0.82 1.53
CA GLN A 59 -16.73 0.43 2.29
C GLN A 59 -15.63 1.39 1.81
N VAL A 60 -14.56 0.90 1.18
CA VAL A 60 -13.46 1.73 0.65
C VAL A 60 -13.44 1.79 -0.89
N THR A 61 -14.46 1.20 -1.54
CA THR A 61 -14.51 1.07 -3.01
C THR A 61 -14.49 2.42 -3.71
N ASP A 62 -15.22 3.42 -3.23
CA ASP A 62 -15.20 4.77 -3.79
C ASP A 62 -13.79 5.39 -3.83
N ARG A 63 -12.99 5.14 -2.80
CA ARG A 63 -11.64 5.72 -2.65
C ARG A 63 -10.65 4.97 -3.53
N ILE A 64 -10.81 3.66 -3.64
CA ILE A 64 -10.11 2.84 -4.64
C ILE A 64 -10.42 3.35 -6.04
N GLN A 65 -11.70 3.55 -6.39
CA GLN A 65 -12.11 4.06 -7.70
C GLN A 65 -11.53 5.44 -7.98
N ARG A 66 -11.54 6.35 -7.00
CA ARG A 66 -10.90 7.67 -7.11
C ARG A 66 -9.40 7.57 -7.36
N PHE A 67 -8.71 6.70 -6.63
CA PHE A 67 -7.28 6.45 -6.83
C PHE A 67 -7.01 5.84 -8.22
N VAL A 68 -7.81 4.86 -8.67
CA VAL A 68 -7.70 4.26 -10.01
C VAL A 68 -7.91 5.30 -11.10
N ALA A 69 -8.90 6.18 -10.95
CA ALA A 69 -9.16 7.26 -11.90
C ALA A 69 -7.96 8.20 -12.03
N LEU A 70 -7.33 8.56 -10.92
CA LEU A 70 -6.10 9.38 -10.89
C LEU A 70 -4.85 8.62 -11.37
N ALA A 71 -4.79 7.31 -11.17
CA ALA A 71 -3.69 6.46 -11.60
C ALA A 71 -3.70 6.21 -13.12
N THR A 72 -4.87 6.25 -13.73
CA THR A 72 -5.09 5.87 -15.14
C THR A 72 -4.18 6.63 -16.13
N PRO A 73 -4.02 7.98 -16.05
CA PRO A 73 -3.07 8.70 -16.89
C PRO A 73 -1.63 8.24 -16.70
N ALA A 74 -1.18 8.02 -15.46
CA ALA A 74 0.18 7.57 -15.16
C ALA A 74 0.44 6.16 -15.71
N ILE A 75 -0.52 5.25 -15.57
CA ILE A 75 -0.48 3.89 -16.14
C ILE A 75 -0.35 3.96 -17.66
N ARG A 76 -1.15 4.82 -18.31
CA ARG A 76 -1.13 5.01 -19.76
C ARG A 76 0.22 5.53 -20.26
N THR A 77 0.87 6.42 -19.52
CA THR A 77 2.22 6.91 -19.85
C THR A 77 3.27 5.82 -19.68
N LEU A 78 3.22 5.05 -18.58
CA LEU A 78 4.14 3.93 -18.35
C LEU A 78 4.03 2.83 -19.41
N ALA A 79 2.81 2.54 -19.87
CA ALA A 79 2.55 1.59 -20.95
C ALA A 79 3.12 2.06 -22.31
N ARG A 80 3.21 3.38 -22.55
CA ARG A 80 3.78 3.96 -23.78
C ARG A 80 5.31 4.06 -23.76
N GLY A 81 5.91 4.26 -22.58
CA GLY A 81 7.36 4.43 -22.42
C GLY A 81 8.17 3.12 -22.42
N ALA A 82 7.50 1.98 -22.21
CA ALA A 82 8.16 0.69 -22.34
C ALA A 82 8.39 0.39 -23.82
N LYS A 83 9.65 0.32 -24.26
CA LYS A 83 10.07 -0.33 -25.52
C LYS A 83 9.82 -1.86 -25.49
N PHE A 84 8.76 -2.31 -24.83
CA PHE A 84 8.26 -3.67 -24.88
C PHE A 84 7.39 -3.81 -26.11
N THR A 85 8.01 -4.35 -27.15
CA THR A 85 7.43 -5.07 -28.29
C THR A 85 5.91 -5.24 -28.27
N ARG A 86 5.23 -4.51 -29.17
CA ARG A 86 3.91 -4.86 -29.78
C ARG A 86 2.87 -5.48 -28.84
N VAL A 87 2.49 -4.80 -27.75
CA VAL A 87 1.26 -5.17 -27.02
C VAL A 87 0.08 -4.44 -27.67
N PRO A 88 -0.91 -5.14 -28.26
CA PRO A 88 -2.07 -4.50 -28.89
C PRO A 88 -2.85 -3.62 -27.90
N TRP A 89 -3.30 -2.45 -28.35
CA TRP A 89 -4.08 -1.50 -27.55
C TRP A 89 -5.35 -2.10 -26.92
N VAL A 90 -5.89 -3.16 -27.51
CA VAL A 90 -7.04 -3.92 -26.97
C VAL A 90 -6.69 -4.65 -25.67
N LEU A 91 -5.42 -5.02 -25.44
CA LEU A 91 -4.93 -5.55 -24.15
C LEU A 91 -4.70 -4.44 -23.11
N VAL A 92 -4.39 -3.21 -23.55
CA VAL A 92 -4.28 -2.03 -22.67
C VAL A 92 -5.66 -1.61 -22.14
N ALA A 93 -6.74 -1.83 -22.90
CA ALA A 93 -8.11 -1.63 -22.43
C ALA A 93 -8.54 -2.67 -21.37
N SER A 94 -8.02 -3.91 -21.41
CA SER A 94 -8.17 -4.88 -20.30
C SER A 94 -7.36 -4.51 -19.06
N SER A 95 -6.44 -3.54 -19.16
CA SER A 95 -5.52 -3.17 -18.08
C SER A 95 -6.19 -2.32 -17.00
N THR A 96 -7.26 -1.56 -17.27
CA THR A 96 -8.00 -0.83 -16.23
C THR A 96 -8.74 -1.77 -15.27
N ALA A 97 -9.33 -2.86 -15.79
CA ALA A 97 -9.94 -3.91 -14.97
C ALA A 97 -8.88 -4.67 -14.15
N SER A 98 -7.77 -5.09 -14.77
CA SER A 98 -6.67 -5.78 -14.08
C SER A 98 -5.93 -4.89 -13.05
N THR A 99 -5.89 -3.57 -13.28
CA THR A 99 -5.26 -2.62 -12.35
C THR A 99 -6.17 -2.30 -11.16
N GLY A 100 -7.49 -2.19 -11.38
CA GLY A 100 -8.46 -2.11 -10.29
C GLY A 100 -8.36 -3.30 -9.34
N ILE A 101 -8.26 -4.52 -9.89
CA ILE A 101 -8.06 -5.75 -9.11
C ILE A 101 -6.73 -5.72 -8.33
N THR A 102 -5.63 -5.28 -8.95
CA THR A 102 -4.32 -5.22 -8.26
C THR A 102 -4.30 -4.18 -7.14
N ILE A 103 -4.94 -3.03 -7.34
CA ILE A 103 -5.05 -1.99 -6.31
C ILE A 103 -5.95 -2.48 -5.18
N ARG A 104 -7.08 -3.12 -5.49
CA ARG A 104 -7.98 -3.73 -4.49
C ARG A 104 -7.24 -4.76 -3.65
N SER A 105 -6.49 -5.65 -4.30
CA SER A 105 -5.64 -6.64 -3.63
C SER A 105 -4.56 -5.96 -2.78
N GLY A 106 -3.85 -4.95 -3.30
CA GLY A 106 -2.85 -4.20 -2.54
C GLY A 106 -3.42 -3.50 -1.29
N VAL A 107 -4.66 -2.99 -1.37
CA VAL A 107 -5.36 -2.38 -0.23
C VAL A 107 -5.74 -3.45 0.80
N GLN A 108 -6.28 -4.59 0.37
CA GLN A 108 -6.59 -5.71 1.26
C GLN A 108 -5.32 -6.24 1.95
N GLU A 109 -4.20 -6.35 1.23
CA GLU A 109 -2.91 -6.75 1.79
C GLU A 109 -2.44 -5.81 2.90
N VAL A 110 -2.52 -4.50 2.68
CA VAL A 110 -2.16 -3.50 3.68
C VAL A 110 -3.10 -3.58 4.89
N ARG A 111 -4.41 -3.77 4.67
CA ARG A 111 -5.40 -3.95 5.73
C ARG A 111 -5.07 -5.16 6.61
N VAL A 112 -4.92 -6.34 6.00
CA VAL A 112 -4.65 -7.59 6.73
C VAL A 112 -3.33 -7.50 7.50
N LEU A 113 -2.29 -6.95 6.87
CA LEU A 113 -1.00 -6.74 7.52
C LEU A 113 -1.10 -5.77 8.70
N ALA A 114 -1.82 -4.67 8.55
CA ALA A 114 -2.01 -3.70 9.62
C ALA A 114 -2.75 -4.28 10.82
N SER A 115 -3.74 -5.13 10.57
CA SER A 115 -4.49 -5.82 11.64
C SER A 115 -3.54 -6.70 12.46
N LEU A 116 -2.67 -7.46 11.81
CA LEU A 116 -1.64 -8.25 12.49
C LEU A 116 -0.63 -7.38 13.24
N VAL A 117 -0.16 -6.30 12.64
CA VAL A 117 0.78 -5.36 13.28
C VAL A 117 0.15 -4.72 14.53
N ALA A 118 -1.10 -4.26 14.43
CA ALA A 118 -1.85 -3.68 15.54
C ALA A 118 -1.98 -4.69 16.69
N HIS A 119 -2.37 -5.93 16.39
CA HIS A 119 -2.47 -7.01 17.37
C HIS A 119 -1.12 -7.28 18.06
N ARG A 120 -0.03 -7.34 17.30
CA ARG A 120 1.31 -7.60 17.85
C ARG A 120 1.81 -6.47 18.75
N ILE A 121 1.45 -5.23 18.44
CA ILE A 121 1.76 -4.07 19.29
C ILE A 121 0.92 -4.14 20.57
N GLU A 122 -0.39 -4.30 20.46
CA GLU A 122 -1.32 -4.41 21.60
C GLU A 122 -0.93 -5.55 22.55
N GLN A 123 -0.52 -6.70 22.01
CA GLN A 123 -0.09 -7.86 22.80
C GLN A 123 1.14 -7.55 23.67
N VAL A 124 2.04 -6.69 23.21
CA VAL A 124 3.28 -6.35 23.92
C VAL A 124 3.08 -5.14 24.85
N THR A 125 2.27 -4.17 24.47
CA THR A 125 2.02 -2.96 25.26
C THR A 125 0.88 -3.11 26.27
N GLY A 126 -0.02 -4.07 26.06
CA GLY A 126 -1.25 -4.24 26.83
C GLY A 126 -2.25 -3.08 26.69
N SER A 127 -2.07 -2.22 25.68
CA SER A 127 -2.86 -1.01 25.46
C SER A 127 -3.20 -0.84 23.98
N PRO A 128 -4.29 -0.12 23.63
CA PRO A 128 -4.61 0.18 22.24
C PRO A 128 -3.40 0.76 21.49
N PRO A 129 -3.06 0.24 20.29
CA PRO A 129 -1.87 0.64 19.58
C PRO A 129 -2.00 2.05 19.01
N ASP A 130 -0.92 2.83 19.09
CA ASP A 130 -0.83 4.16 18.48
C ASP A 130 -1.08 4.08 16.95
N PRO A 131 -2.12 4.74 16.41
CA PRO A 131 -2.45 4.66 14.99
C PRO A 131 -1.30 5.04 14.06
N ALA A 132 -0.54 6.09 14.41
CA ALA A 132 0.56 6.55 13.57
C ALA A 132 1.70 5.52 13.49
N LEU A 133 1.95 4.83 14.61
CA LEU A 133 2.93 3.74 14.68
C LEU A 133 2.49 2.54 13.81
N VAL A 134 1.23 2.13 13.93
CA VAL A 134 0.68 1.01 13.12
C VAL A 134 0.80 1.32 11.63
N LYS A 135 0.39 2.53 11.21
CA LYS A 135 0.51 3.01 9.82
C LYS A 135 1.95 2.92 9.34
N LYS A 136 2.90 3.46 10.10
CA LYS A 136 4.32 3.47 9.74
C LYS A 136 4.90 2.06 9.61
N VAL A 137 4.74 1.21 10.63
CA VAL A 137 5.29 -0.15 10.66
C VAL A 137 4.70 -1.01 9.55
N THR A 138 3.39 -0.93 9.34
CA THR A 138 2.70 -1.65 8.27
C THR A 138 3.30 -1.31 6.92
N LEU A 139 3.45 -0.02 6.60
CA LEU A 139 3.97 0.39 5.30
C LEU A 139 5.44 0.03 5.12
N GLU A 140 6.29 0.14 6.16
CA GLU A 140 7.69 -0.29 6.09
C GLU A 140 7.80 -1.80 5.85
N LEU A 141 7.00 -2.63 6.53
CA LEU A 141 7.00 -4.09 6.33
C LEU A 141 6.41 -4.48 4.98
N TYR A 142 5.33 -3.83 4.55
CA TYR A 142 4.73 -4.05 3.23
C TYR A 142 5.72 -3.72 2.11
N LEU A 143 6.47 -2.62 2.27
CA LEU A 143 7.47 -2.19 1.31
C LEU A 143 8.74 -3.03 1.39
N SER A 144 9.21 -3.38 2.58
CA SER A 144 10.52 -3.96 2.78
C SER A 144 10.47 -5.07 3.85
N PRO A 145 9.84 -6.22 3.57
CA PRO A 145 9.58 -7.26 4.58
C PRO A 145 10.85 -7.92 5.13
N ARG A 146 12.02 -7.66 4.52
CA ARG A 146 13.33 -8.17 4.98
C ARG A 146 14.10 -7.15 5.82
N ARG A 147 13.58 -5.94 5.99
CA ARG A 147 14.25 -4.85 6.69
C ARG A 147 13.47 -4.54 7.96
N GLU A 148 14.19 -4.29 9.05
CA GLU A 148 13.56 -3.81 10.28
C GLU A 148 12.91 -2.43 10.04
N PRO A 149 11.67 -2.21 10.54
CA PRO A 149 11.00 -0.92 10.42
C PRO A 149 11.81 0.19 11.10
N THR A 150 12.10 1.27 10.37
CA THR A 150 12.76 2.45 10.94
C THR A 150 11.73 3.40 11.53
N LEU A 151 11.82 3.66 12.84
CA LEU A 151 10.89 4.50 13.60
C LEU A 151 11.43 5.90 13.96
N SER A 152 12.61 6.26 13.45
CA SER A 152 13.24 7.57 13.73
C SER A 152 12.39 8.76 13.30
N ASN A 153 11.52 8.57 12.30
CA ASN A 153 10.46 9.49 11.91
C ASN A 153 9.24 8.67 11.45
N LEU A 154 8.03 9.15 11.76
CA LEU A 154 6.76 8.54 11.38
C LEU A 154 6.28 8.91 9.97
N ASP A 155 7.11 9.59 9.17
CA ASP A 155 6.83 9.85 7.75
C ASP A 155 6.43 8.58 7.00
N LEU A 156 5.24 8.62 6.39
CA LEU A 156 4.70 7.49 5.65
C LEU A 156 5.33 7.42 4.24
N PRO A 157 5.87 6.26 3.82
CA PRO A 157 6.49 6.11 2.51
C PRO A 157 5.45 5.98 1.35
N ILE A 158 4.45 6.86 1.30
CA ILE A 158 3.31 6.79 0.37
C ILE A 158 3.74 6.82 -1.09
N ALA A 159 4.71 7.67 -1.46
CA ALA A 159 5.22 7.71 -2.83
C ALA A 159 5.84 6.37 -3.27
N LYS A 160 6.53 5.66 -2.35
CA LYS A 160 7.08 4.32 -2.62
C LYS A 160 5.97 3.28 -2.76
N LEU A 161 4.89 3.41 -1.97
CA LEU A 161 3.69 2.57 -2.07
C LEU A 161 3.01 2.74 -3.42
N VAL A 162 2.71 3.98 -3.82
CA VAL A 162 2.13 4.31 -5.13
C VAL A 162 2.98 3.73 -6.26
N ARG A 163 4.29 4.00 -6.25
CA ARG A 163 5.19 3.47 -7.26
C ARG A 163 5.15 1.94 -7.31
N ARG A 164 5.10 1.27 -6.16
CA ARG A 164 4.99 -0.20 -6.09
C ARG A 164 3.70 -0.71 -6.70
N TRP A 165 2.56 -0.14 -6.31
CA TRP A 165 1.26 -0.55 -6.82
C TRP A 165 1.15 -0.33 -8.33
N LEU A 166 1.60 0.82 -8.84
CA LEU A 166 1.62 1.08 -10.28
C LEU A 166 2.51 0.10 -11.05
N VAL A 167 3.75 -0.10 -10.60
CA VAL A 167 4.70 -1.01 -11.27
C VAL A 167 4.18 -2.45 -11.27
N ARG A 168 3.58 -2.91 -10.17
CA ARG A 168 3.05 -4.28 -10.08
C ARG A 168 1.75 -4.46 -10.86
N GLY A 169 0.85 -3.47 -10.83
CA GLY A 169 -0.40 -3.47 -11.59
C GLY A 169 -0.15 -3.49 -13.10
N VAL A 170 0.78 -2.68 -13.59
CA VAL A 170 1.17 -2.68 -15.02
C VAL A 170 1.79 -4.01 -15.46
N LEU A 171 2.50 -4.70 -14.56
CA LEU A 171 3.16 -5.97 -14.86
C LEU A 171 2.29 -7.20 -14.58
N GLY A 172 1.06 -7.03 -14.10
CA GLY A 172 0.16 -8.14 -13.73
C GLY A 172 0.76 -9.11 -12.70
N ARG A 173 1.68 -8.63 -11.85
CA ARG A 173 2.37 -9.51 -10.90
C ARG A 173 1.52 -9.77 -9.67
N ASP A 174 1.33 -11.06 -9.37
CA ASP A 174 0.75 -11.51 -8.11
C ASP A 174 1.50 -10.93 -6.90
N THR A 175 0.78 -10.19 -6.07
CA THR A 175 1.27 -9.50 -4.89
C THR A 175 1.19 -10.36 -3.63
N ARG A 176 0.42 -11.47 -3.64
CA ARG A 176 0.15 -12.31 -2.47
C ARG A 176 1.42 -12.92 -1.89
N LYS A 177 2.34 -13.40 -2.72
CA LYS A 177 3.62 -13.96 -2.24
C LYS A 177 4.47 -12.92 -1.52
N ALA A 178 4.40 -11.64 -1.92
CA ALA A 178 5.10 -10.57 -1.24
C ALA A 178 4.38 -10.16 0.05
N ALA A 179 3.05 -10.11 0.05
CA ALA A 179 2.26 -9.86 1.24
C ALA A 179 2.42 -10.96 2.30
N GLY A 180 2.43 -12.23 1.89
CA GLY A 180 2.72 -13.37 2.76
C GLY A 180 4.08 -13.26 3.45
N LYS A 181 5.11 -12.77 2.76
CA LYS A 181 6.41 -12.47 3.38
C LYS A 181 6.35 -11.32 4.38
N ALA A 182 5.52 -10.31 4.11
CA ALA A 182 5.32 -9.21 5.05
C ALA A 182 4.57 -9.67 6.31
N LEU A 183 3.59 -10.57 6.16
CA LEU A 183 2.92 -11.22 7.30
C LEU A 183 3.90 -12.06 8.13
N ASP A 184 4.73 -12.89 7.49
CA ASP A 184 5.78 -13.65 8.18
C ASP A 184 6.77 -12.74 8.91
N ALA A 185 7.10 -11.58 8.32
CA ALA A 185 7.97 -10.60 8.94
C ALA A 185 7.31 -9.90 10.13
N ALA A 186 6.02 -9.56 10.03
CA ALA A 186 5.25 -8.96 11.13
C ALA A 186 5.10 -9.91 12.32
N GLU A 187 4.88 -11.19 12.08
CA GLU A 187 4.78 -12.19 13.14
C GLU A 187 6.12 -12.39 13.86
N ARG A 188 7.24 -12.38 13.12
CA ARG A 188 8.61 -12.49 13.65
C ARG A 188 9.18 -11.18 14.21
N LEU A 189 8.43 -10.09 14.12
CA LEU A 189 8.89 -8.78 14.56
C LEU A 189 9.09 -8.79 16.08
N ASP A 190 10.29 -8.41 16.52
CA ASP A 190 10.59 -8.10 17.91
C ASP A 190 10.05 -6.69 18.23
N VAL A 191 8.76 -6.64 18.57
CA VAL A 191 8.04 -5.40 18.85
C VAL A 191 8.66 -4.66 20.04
N ALA A 192 9.11 -5.38 21.07
CA ALA A 192 9.70 -4.76 22.26
C ALA A 192 11.00 -4.04 21.91
N ARG A 193 11.90 -4.69 21.15
CA ARG A 193 13.13 -4.08 20.66
C ARG A 193 12.86 -2.90 19.72
N MET A 194 11.89 -3.04 18.82
CA MET A 194 11.49 -1.98 17.89
C MET A 194 11.00 -0.73 18.65
N LEU A 195 10.13 -0.93 19.65
CA LEU A 195 9.61 0.15 20.49
C LEU A 195 10.70 0.79 21.36
N ALA A 196 11.65 0.01 21.87
CA ALA A 196 12.79 0.54 22.61
C ALA A 196 13.66 1.47 21.73
N GLY A 197 13.81 1.14 20.45
CA GLY A 197 14.50 1.99 19.46
C GLY A 197 13.74 3.26 19.04
N ARG A 198 12.46 3.41 19.41
CA ARG A 198 11.65 4.62 19.17
C ARG A 198 11.93 5.72 20.20
N ALA A 199 12.46 5.38 21.38
CA ALA A 199 12.65 6.34 22.47
C ALA A 199 13.38 7.59 21.95
N PRO A 200 12.85 8.80 22.22
CA PRO A 200 13.40 10.02 21.64
C PRO A 200 14.87 10.14 22.02
N ALA A 201 15.70 10.53 21.05
CA ALA A 201 17.00 11.09 21.35
C ALA A 201 16.75 12.25 22.34
N ARG A 202 17.24 12.08 23.57
CA ARG A 202 17.22 13.12 24.59
C ARG A 202 17.96 14.36 24.10
#